data_AF-A0A947GCC9-F1
#
_entry.id   AF-A0A947GCC9-F1
#
_cell.length_a   1.000
_cell.length_b   1.000
_cell.length_c   1.000
_cell.angle_alpha   90.00
_cell.angle_beta   90.00
_cell.angle_gamma   90.00
#
_symmetry.space_group_name_H-M   'P 1'
#
loop_
_entity.id
_entity.type
_entity.pdbx_description
1 polymer ?
#
loop_
_entity_poly.entity_id
_entity_poly.type
_entity_poly.pdbx_seq_one_letter_code
_entity_poly.pdbx_strand_id
1 'polypeptide(L)'
;MRQSDRSDAAGVVPAYGRTDLALEAHEALFGRAGAVGAETAPKAAAPDVEAGLRKETEEAFGGRMRVVRLEIVSEAAAQALGKPVGKYVTFELPELLTGEAAYRSEAADLFSRGLARFFKEIGLGDEDPVLVVGLGNRQVTPDALGPVVAERVRVTRHLFQHEPGLVEDGVRSVAALAPGVMGTTGVETGDIVAAVVGAIGVAAVIVVDALAARSLARLYTTVQMSDAGIQPGSGIGNKRRPLTRETLGVPVIAIGVPTVVEASTIAGEAIDLLIKHLGRQLHEASQPKARERLVPPGAPPYDRPPRFTEADLPPEPARKVFFGLLGTLTEEEKQALLREVLEPLGMNWIVTPKEVDAYIDDLGQFLAAGLNRALHGRIDRENVAHFTH
;
A
#
# COMPACT_ATOMS: atom_id res chain seq x y z
N MET A 1 16.40 6.99 -53.16
CA MET A 1 17.01 5.66 -52.95
C MET A 1 18.09 5.78 -51.88
N ARG A 2 17.77 5.44 -50.63
CA ARG A 2 18.62 4.76 -49.65
C ARG A 2 17.78 4.55 -48.38
N GLN A 3 17.53 3.27 -48.12
CA GLN A 3 17.07 2.74 -46.85
C GLN A 3 18.09 3.08 -45.77
N SER A 4 17.63 3.42 -44.58
CA SER A 4 18.40 3.29 -43.34
C SER A 4 17.43 2.92 -42.22
N ASP A 5 17.46 1.63 -41.89
CA ASP A 5 17.33 1.05 -40.55
C ASP A 5 16.19 1.55 -39.66
N ARG A 6 15.02 0.91 -39.86
CA ARG A 6 14.06 0.64 -38.78
C ARG A 6 14.50 -0.65 -38.07
N SER A 7 15.41 -0.53 -37.13
CA SER A 7 15.65 -1.54 -36.10
C SER A 7 16.00 -0.83 -34.80
N ASP A 8 15.44 -1.32 -33.70
CA ASP A 8 15.66 -0.89 -32.32
C ASP A 8 14.74 0.20 -31.76
N ALA A 9 13.43 0.03 -32.00
CA ALA A 9 12.41 0.46 -31.05
C ALA A 9 11.66 -0.78 -30.52
N ALA A 10 12.40 -1.73 -29.95
CA ALA A 10 11.82 -2.71 -29.04
C ALA A 10 11.44 -1.96 -27.76
N GLY A 11 10.29 -1.29 -27.81
CA GLY A 11 9.64 -0.72 -26.65
C GLY A 11 9.50 -1.82 -25.60
N VAL A 12 10.20 -1.64 -24.49
CA VAL A 12 10.03 -2.47 -23.30
C VAL A 12 8.57 -2.34 -22.91
N VAL A 13 7.78 -3.39 -23.16
CA VAL A 13 6.39 -3.50 -22.73
C VAL A 13 6.38 -3.31 -21.20
N PRO A 14 5.76 -2.25 -20.66
CA PRO A 14 5.73 -2.05 -19.22
C PRO A 14 4.97 -3.21 -18.56
N ALA A 15 5.43 -3.60 -17.37
CA ALA A 15 4.83 -4.69 -16.61
C ALA A 15 3.50 -4.20 -15.99
N TYR A 16 2.45 -4.15 -16.79
CA TYR A 16 1.14 -3.61 -16.42
C TYR A 16 0.33 -4.60 -15.58
N GLY A 17 -0.30 -4.10 -14.50
CA GLY A 17 -1.00 -4.92 -13.49
C GLY A 17 -0.21 -5.19 -12.20
N ARG A 18 0.95 -4.55 -12.00
CA ARG A 18 1.73 -4.67 -10.76
C ARG A 18 1.10 -3.85 -9.64
N THR A 19 0.68 -4.54 -8.59
CA THR A 19 0.40 -3.91 -7.29
C THR A 19 1.70 -3.60 -6.58
N ASP A 20 1.73 -2.50 -5.82
CA ASP A 20 2.84 -2.22 -4.90
C ASP A 20 2.74 -3.03 -3.59
N LEU A 21 1.56 -3.55 -3.26
CA LEU A 21 1.33 -4.38 -2.08
C LEU A 21 1.68 -5.85 -2.34
N ALA A 22 2.54 -6.42 -1.50
CA ALA A 22 2.87 -7.84 -1.53
C ALA A 22 1.66 -8.71 -1.16
N LEU A 23 0.77 -8.21 -0.28
CA LEU A 23 -0.45 -8.92 0.06
C LEU A 23 -1.41 -9.04 -1.14
N GLU A 24 -1.59 -7.98 -1.93
CA GLU A 24 -2.41 -8.06 -3.14
C GLU A 24 -1.78 -8.99 -4.18
N ALA A 25 -0.45 -9.00 -4.33
CA ALA A 25 0.24 -9.91 -5.24
C ALA A 25 0.02 -11.38 -4.83
N HIS A 26 0.07 -11.65 -3.53
CA HIS A 26 -0.24 -12.98 -3.00
C HIS A 26 -1.72 -13.35 -3.23
N GLU A 27 -2.66 -12.45 -2.96
CA GLU A 27 -4.09 -12.71 -3.18
C GLU A 27 -4.43 -12.93 -4.66
N ALA A 28 -3.75 -12.24 -5.57
CA ALA A 28 -3.92 -12.45 -7.01
C ALA A 28 -3.41 -13.83 -7.46
N LEU A 29 -2.33 -14.33 -6.85
CA LEU A 29 -1.74 -15.62 -7.22
C LEU A 29 -2.49 -16.83 -6.63
N PHE A 30 -2.91 -16.73 -5.36
CA PHE A 30 -3.51 -17.85 -4.61
C PHE A 30 -5.02 -17.73 -4.38
N GLY A 31 -5.64 -16.61 -4.77
CA GLY A 31 -7.00 -16.26 -4.40
C GLY A 31 -7.12 -15.76 -2.95
N ARG A 32 -8.27 -15.18 -2.61
CA ARG A 32 -8.60 -14.83 -1.21
C ARG A 32 -8.91 -16.12 -0.44
N ALA A 33 -8.09 -16.46 0.55
CA ALA A 33 -8.40 -17.53 1.49
C ALA A 33 -9.74 -17.22 2.19
N GLY A 34 -10.78 -18.02 1.91
CA GLY A 34 -12.12 -17.87 2.49
C GLY A 34 -13.25 -17.42 1.54
N ALA A 35 -13.00 -17.19 0.24
CA ALA A 35 -14.08 -16.96 -0.71
C ALA A 35 -14.73 -18.30 -1.14
N VAL A 36 -15.84 -18.66 -0.49
CA VAL A 36 -16.72 -19.74 -0.94
C VAL A 36 -17.42 -19.26 -2.22
N GLY A 37 -17.07 -19.86 -3.38
CA GLY A 37 -17.82 -19.67 -4.63
C GLY A 37 -17.05 -19.20 -5.87
N ALA A 38 -15.72 -19.15 -5.86
CA ALA A 38 -14.95 -18.99 -7.10
C ALA A 38 -14.73 -20.36 -7.77
N GLU A 39 -15.61 -20.76 -8.68
CA GLU A 39 -15.47 -21.96 -9.53
C GLU A 39 -14.47 -21.79 -10.71
N THR A 40 -13.49 -20.93 -10.55
CA THR A 40 -12.25 -21.00 -11.35
C THR A 40 -11.12 -21.30 -10.37
N ALA A 41 -10.64 -22.55 -10.42
CA ALA A 41 -9.52 -22.99 -9.60
C ALA A 41 -8.40 -21.93 -9.65
N PRO A 42 -7.84 -21.50 -8.50
CA PRO A 42 -6.62 -20.73 -8.53
C PRO A 42 -5.63 -21.52 -9.39
N LYS A 43 -4.91 -20.84 -10.30
CA LYS A 43 -3.75 -21.46 -10.95
C LYS A 43 -2.91 -22.00 -9.79
N ALA A 44 -2.93 -23.32 -9.57
CA ALA A 44 -2.21 -23.91 -8.46
C ALA A 44 -0.77 -23.47 -8.63
N ALA A 45 -0.31 -22.57 -7.76
CA ALA A 45 1.07 -22.12 -7.82
C ALA A 45 1.93 -23.37 -7.70
N ALA A 46 3.01 -23.42 -8.48
CA ALA A 46 3.86 -24.58 -8.46
C ALA A 46 4.34 -24.84 -6.99
N PRO A 47 4.49 -26.10 -6.55
CA PRO A 47 4.72 -26.42 -5.14
C PRO A 47 5.99 -25.75 -4.55
N ASP A 48 6.95 -25.43 -5.40
CA ASP A 48 8.17 -24.68 -5.11
C ASP A 48 7.93 -23.20 -4.77
N VAL A 49 6.89 -22.58 -5.34
CA VAL A 49 6.44 -21.23 -5.01
C VAL A 49 5.79 -21.19 -3.64
N GLU A 50 4.90 -22.15 -3.33
CA GLU A 50 4.22 -22.22 -2.02
C GLU A 50 5.21 -22.54 -0.89
N ALA A 51 6.16 -23.46 -1.12
CA ALA A 51 7.23 -23.74 -0.17
C ALA A 51 8.15 -22.53 0.12
N GLY A 52 8.19 -21.57 -0.81
CA GLY A 52 8.94 -20.32 -0.71
C GLY A 52 8.23 -19.18 0.02
N LEU A 53 7.06 -19.44 0.60
CA LEU A 53 6.23 -18.43 1.26
C LEU A 53 5.84 -18.85 2.67
N ARG A 54 5.82 -17.87 3.57
CA ARG A 54 5.24 -18.03 4.91
C ARG A 54 4.27 -16.90 5.16
N LYS A 55 3.05 -17.23 5.56
CA LYS A 55 2.00 -16.26 5.82
C LYS A 55 1.40 -16.48 7.20
N GLU A 56 1.34 -15.41 7.98
CA GLU A 56 0.65 -15.38 9.28
C GLU A 56 -0.35 -14.24 9.28
N THR A 57 -1.50 -14.45 9.92
CA THR A 57 -2.56 -13.43 10.06
C THR A 57 -2.94 -13.33 11.51
N GLU A 58 -3.00 -12.10 12.00
CA GLU A 58 -3.31 -11.77 13.38
C GLU A 58 -4.44 -10.72 13.39
N GLU A 59 -5.48 -10.95 14.18
CA GLU A 59 -6.52 -9.94 14.43
C GLU A 59 -6.15 -9.12 15.66
N ALA A 60 -6.41 -7.81 15.60
CA ALA A 60 -6.15 -6.88 16.69
C ALA A 60 -7.38 -6.01 16.97
N PHE A 61 -7.40 -5.41 18.16
CA PHE A 61 -8.47 -4.50 18.61
C PHE A 61 -9.89 -5.09 18.45
N GLY A 62 -10.08 -6.33 18.91
CA GLY A 62 -11.36 -7.04 18.84
C GLY A 62 -11.82 -7.36 17.41
N GLY A 63 -10.87 -7.62 16.49
CA GLY A 63 -11.16 -7.96 15.09
C GLY A 63 -11.39 -6.74 14.18
N ARG A 64 -11.24 -5.51 14.70
CA ARG A 64 -11.39 -4.27 13.91
C ARG A 64 -10.12 -3.87 13.14
N MET A 65 -9.01 -4.56 13.40
CA MET A 65 -7.73 -4.40 12.71
C MET A 65 -7.18 -5.78 12.37
N ARG A 66 -6.41 -5.88 11.28
CA ARG A 66 -5.76 -7.12 10.88
C ARG A 66 -4.32 -6.86 10.50
N VAL A 67 -3.41 -7.72 10.95
CA VAL A 67 -2.00 -7.71 10.57
C VAL A 67 -1.71 -8.98 9.79
N VAL A 68 -1.20 -8.83 8.58
CA VAL A 68 -0.78 -9.94 7.73
C VAL A 68 0.72 -9.88 7.57
N ARG A 69 1.42 -10.94 7.98
CA ARG A 69 2.87 -11.08 7.82
C ARG A 69 3.11 -12.05 6.69
N LEU A 70 3.84 -11.62 5.68
CA LEU A 70 4.24 -12.42 4.53
C LEU A 70 5.76 -12.41 4.42
N GLU A 71 6.37 -13.57 4.47
CA GLU A 71 7.80 -13.75 4.24
C GLU A 71 8.01 -14.48 2.92
N ILE A 72 8.73 -13.82 2.00
CA ILE A 72 9.15 -14.37 0.71
C ILE A 72 10.59 -14.82 0.90
N VAL A 73 10.83 -16.13 0.85
CA VAL A 73 12.14 -16.74 1.13
C VAL A 73 12.85 -17.30 -0.11
N SER A 74 12.11 -17.61 -1.17
CA SER A 74 12.70 -18.18 -2.40
C SER A 74 12.62 -17.22 -3.59
N GLU A 75 13.59 -17.32 -4.50
CA GLU A 75 13.60 -16.55 -5.74
C GLU A 75 12.44 -16.94 -6.66
N ALA A 76 12.04 -18.22 -6.65
CA ALA A 76 10.87 -18.69 -7.38
C ALA A 76 9.59 -17.99 -6.91
N ALA A 77 9.42 -17.84 -5.59
CA ALA A 77 8.29 -17.11 -5.01
C ALA A 77 8.37 -15.60 -5.29
N ALA A 78 9.57 -15.02 -5.21
CA ALA A 78 9.79 -13.61 -5.54
C ALA A 78 9.43 -13.31 -7.00
N GLN A 79 9.84 -14.17 -7.93
CA GLN A 79 9.53 -14.05 -9.36
C GLN A 79 8.04 -14.24 -9.63
N ALA A 80 7.39 -15.23 -9.00
CA ALA A 80 5.96 -15.49 -9.17
C ALA A 80 5.08 -14.34 -8.64
N LEU A 81 5.45 -13.74 -7.50
CA LEU A 81 4.75 -12.60 -6.91
C LEU A 81 5.14 -11.26 -7.55
N GLY A 82 6.27 -11.20 -8.26
CA GLY A 82 6.85 -9.96 -8.74
C GLY A 82 7.29 -9.02 -7.60
N LYS A 83 7.67 -9.60 -6.46
CA LYS A 83 8.11 -8.90 -5.24
C LYS A 83 9.44 -9.47 -4.78
N PRO A 84 10.43 -8.64 -4.39
CA PRO A 84 11.72 -9.15 -3.93
C PRO A 84 11.58 -10.04 -2.69
N VAL A 85 12.56 -10.93 -2.49
CA VAL A 85 12.74 -11.70 -1.25
C VAL A 85 12.82 -10.74 -0.06
N GLY A 86 12.13 -11.08 1.02
CA GLY A 86 12.05 -10.26 2.22
C GLY A 86 10.78 -10.48 3.02
N LYS A 87 10.66 -9.74 4.11
CA LYS A 87 9.52 -9.75 5.02
C LYS A 87 8.64 -8.55 4.76
N TYR A 88 7.35 -8.80 4.69
CA TYR A 88 6.32 -7.82 4.45
C TYR A 88 5.29 -7.91 5.59
N VAL A 89 4.98 -6.77 6.20
CA VAL A 89 3.93 -6.68 7.23
C VAL A 89 2.90 -5.70 6.74
N THR A 90 1.69 -6.18 6.50
CA THR A 90 0.54 -5.38 6.05
C THR A 90 -0.43 -5.19 7.20
N PHE A 91 -0.68 -3.94 7.56
CA PHE A 91 -1.69 -3.50 8.51
C PHE A 91 -2.93 -3.09 7.74
N GLU A 92 -4.04 -3.77 7.99
CA GLU A 92 -5.34 -3.38 7.49
C GLU A 92 -6.12 -2.72 8.62
N LEU A 93 -6.41 -1.44 8.41
CA LEU A 93 -6.95 -0.47 9.35
C LEU A 93 -8.19 0.19 8.72
N PRO A 94 -9.33 -0.53 8.58
CA PRO A 94 -10.50 -0.04 7.84
C PRO A 94 -11.09 1.28 8.36
N GLU A 95 -10.86 1.59 9.63
CA GLU A 95 -11.41 2.80 10.29
C GLU A 95 -10.32 3.84 10.57
N LEU A 96 -9.18 3.80 9.87
CA LEU A 96 -8.06 4.71 10.14
C LEU A 96 -8.45 6.19 10.03
N LEU A 97 -9.19 6.53 8.96
CA LEU A 97 -9.65 7.90 8.69
C LEU A 97 -10.98 8.24 9.38
N THR A 98 -11.88 7.25 9.53
CA THR A 98 -13.25 7.48 10.00
C THR A 98 -13.46 7.15 11.48
N GLY A 99 -12.51 6.43 12.08
CA GLY A 99 -12.62 5.89 13.42
C GLY A 99 -12.46 6.95 14.51
N GLU A 100 -12.68 6.52 15.75
CA GLU A 100 -12.48 7.35 16.93
C GLU A 100 -10.99 7.47 17.30
N ALA A 101 -10.68 8.41 18.21
CA ALA A 101 -9.31 8.63 18.66
C ALA A 101 -8.67 7.37 19.29
N ALA A 102 -9.46 6.53 19.96
CA ALA A 102 -9.00 5.26 20.52
C ALA A 102 -8.52 4.30 19.42
N TYR A 103 -9.29 4.18 18.33
CA TYR A 103 -8.91 3.36 17.17
C TYR A 103 -7.59 3.84 16.56
N ARG A 104 -7.46 5.15 16.29
CA ARG A 104 -6.21 5.71 15.74
C ARG A 104 -5.02 5.50 16.67
N SER A 105 -5.23 5.62 17.99
CA SER A 105 -4.17 5.41 18.97
C SER A 105 -3.68 3.97 19.01
N GLU A 106 -4.61 3.00 18.98
CA GLU A 106 -4.26 1.57 18.93
C GLU A 106 -3.62 1.20 17.59
N ALA A 107 -4.10 1.75 16.47
CA ALA A 107 -3.49 1.54 15.16
C ALA A 107 -2.02 2.02 15.15
N ALA A 108 -1.74 3.19 15.74
CA ALA A 108 -0.39 3.74 15.82
C ALA A 108 0.51 2.91 16.75
N ASP A 109 -0.05 2.30 17.80
CA ASP A 109 0.68 1.37 18.66
C ASP A 109 0.99 0.06 17.93
N LEU A 110 0.01 -0.50 17.22
CA LEU A 110 0.18 -1.70 16.40
C LEU A 110 1.25 -1.50 15.31
N PHE A 111 1.24 -0.36 14.62
CA PHE A 111 2.26 0.05 13.67
C PHE A 111 3.64 0.16 14.35
N SER A 112 3.72 0.86 15.49
CA SER A 112 4.96 1.04 16.25
C SER A 112 5.58 -0.30 16.67
N ARG A 113 4.77 -1.22 17.23
CA ARG A 113 5.20 -2.58 17.59
C ARG A 113 5.74 -3.36 16.39
N GLY A 114 5.10 -3.21 15.23
CA GLY A 114 5.56 -3.81 13.98
C GLY A 114 6.92 -3.28 13.53
N LEU A 115 7.11 -1.96 13.58
CA LEU A 115 8.39 -1.33 13.24
C LEU A 115 9.51 -1.69 14.23
N ALA A 116 9.20 -1.71 15.53
CA ALA A 116 10.14 -2.14 16.57
C ALA A 116 10.60 -3.59 16.38
N ARG A 117 9.75 -4.46 15.81
CA ARG A 117 10.14 -5.82 15.44
C ARG A 117 11.18 -5.82 14.31
N PHE A 118 11.01 -5.00 13.28
CA PHE A 118 12.03 -4.83 12.24
C PHE A 118 13.35 -4.33 12.83
N PHE A 119 13.33 -3.35 13.74
CA PHE A 119 14.55 -2.87 14.41
C PHE A 119 15.30 -3.99 15.12
N LYS A 120 14.59 -4.84 15.87
CA LYS A 120 15.19 -6.01 16.54
C LYS A 120 15.77 -7.01 15.54
N GLU A 121 15.06 -7.28 14.45
CA GLU A 121 15.48 -8.26 13.43
C GLU A 121 16.73 -7.81 12.65
N ILE A 122 16.88 -6.51 12.39
CA ILE A 122 18.08 -5.95 11.75
C ILE A 122 19.22 -5.67 12.75
N GLY A 123 18.99 -5.89 14.05
CA GLY A 123 19.98 -5.64 15.11
C GLY A 123 20.24 -4.16 15.39
N LEU A 124 19.27 -3.29 15.14
CA LEU A 124 19.37 -1.85 15.37
C LEU A 124 19.24 -1.55 16.87
N GLY A 125 20.28 -0.96 17.45
CA GLY A 125 20.31 -0.53 18.84
C GLY A 125 19.35 0.64 19.13
N ASP A 126 19.04 0.85 20.41
CA ASP A 126 18.06 1.87 20.82
C ASP A 126 18.50 3.29 20.44
N GLU A 127 19.80 3.58 20.50
CA GLU A 127 20.40 4.90 20.24
C GLU A 127 21.03 5.03 18.84
N ASP A 128 20.95 3.98 18.01
CA ASP A 128 21.60 3.97 16.70
C ASP A 128 21.01 5.03 15.76
N PRO A 129 21.86 5.76 15.00
CA PRO A 129 21.39 6.86 14.15
C PRO A 129 20.54 6.36 12.99
N VAL A 130 19.37 6.97 12.79
CA VAL A 130 18.42 6.61 11.73
C VAL A 130 18.13 7.80 10.82
N LEU A 131 18.03 7.54 9.52
CA LEU A 131 17.52 8.49 8.54
C LEU A 131 16.11 8.11 8.10
N VAL A 132 15.14 8.99 8.29
CA VAL A 132 13.81 8.87 7.71
C VAL A 132 13.76 9.62 6.37
N VAL A 133 13.38 8.93 5.31
CA VAL A 133 13.28 9.48 3.95
C VAL A 133 11.82 9.50 3.51
N GLY A 134 11.28 10.69 3.27
CA GLY A 134 9.95 10.88 2.71
C GLY A 134 9.99 10.99 1.19
N LEU A 135 9.62 9.93 0.48
CA LEU A 135 9.57 9.93 -0.99
C LEU A 135 8.25 10.52 -1.51
N GLY A 136 8.36 11.15 -2.68
CA GLY A 136 7.22 11.65 -3.42
C GLY A 136 7.35 13.11 -3.81
N ASN A 137 6.33 13.60 -4.50
CA ASN A 137 6.23 14.97 -4.98
C ASN A 137 5.22 15.77 -4.14
N ARG A 138 5.70 16.76 -3.38
CA ARG A 138 4.86 17.70 -2.60
C ARG A 138 3.79 18.42 -3.43
N GLN A 139 4.00 18.57 -4.74
CA GLN A 139 3.07 19.27 -5.64
C GLN A 139 1.91 18.39 -6.12
N VAL A 140 1.97 17.07 -5.89
CA VAL A 140 0.93 16.12 -6.26
C VAL A 140 0.38 15.55 -4.96
N THR A 141 -0.79 16.04 -4.50
CA THR A 141 -1.32 15.70 -3.16
C THR A 141 -1.27 14.21 -2.82
N PRO A 142 -1.78 13.27 -3.64
CA PRO A 142 -1.73 11.86 -3.27
C PRO A 142 -0.31 11.29 -3.16
N ASP A 143 0.68 11.93 -3.78
CA ASP A 143 2.10 11.56 -3.76
C ASP A 143 2.89 12.36 -2.69
N ALA A 144 2.24 13.25 -1.94
CA ALA A 144 2.88 14.10 -0.94
C ALA A 144 3.05 13.42 0.44
N LEU A 145 2.55 12.19 0.61
CA LEU A 145 2.55 11.50 1.91
C LEU A 145 3.94 11.37 2.53
N GLY A 146 4.94 10.94 1.76
CA GLY A 146 6.31 10.80 2.27
C GLY A 146 6.88 12.13 2.77
N PRO A 147 6.88 13.22 1.97
CA PRO A 147 7.27 14.54 2.44
C PRO A 147 6.53 15.01 3.69
N VAL A 148 5.21 14.83 3.76
CA VAL A 148 4.40 15.19 4.93
C VAL A 148 4.84 14.42 6.18
N VAL A 149 5.16 13.13 6.06
CA VAL A 149 5.67 12.33 7.17
C VAL A 149 7.06 12.78 7.61
N ALA A 150 7.97 13.02 6.66
CA ALA A 150 9.32 13.48 6.96
C ALA A 150 9.34 14.83 7.71
N GLU A 151 8.38 15.71 7.44
CA GLU A 151 8.21 16.99 8.15
C GLU A 151 7.64 16.85 9.57
N ARG A 152 7.00 15.73 9.88
CA ARG A 152 6.32 15.49 11.17
C ARG A 152 7.07 14.54 12.10
N VAL A 153 8.05 13.81 11.57
CA VAL A 153 8.95 13.00 12.39
C VAL A 153 9.81 13.92 13.25
N ARG A 154 9.95 13.56 14.52
CA ARG A 154 10.77 14.31 15.47
C ARG A 154 12.25 14.11 15.12
N VAL A 155 12.86 15.16 14.57
CA VAL A 155 14.30 15.16 14.25
C VAL A 155 15.11 15.53 15.49
N THR A 156 16.12 14.73 15.81
CA THR A 156 16.91 14.86 17.05
C THR A 156 18.41 14.83 16.78
N ARG A 157 18.86 14.44 15.59
CA ARG A 157 20.29 14.32 15.26
C ARG A 157 21.09 15.60 15.55
N HIS A 158 20.50 16.78 15.33
CA HIS A 158 21.16 18.06 15.58
C HIS A 158 21.41 18.30 17.08
N LEU A 159 20.53 17.81 17.97
CA LEU A 159 20.70 17.92 19.42
C LEU A 159 21.92 17.12 19.90
N PHE A 160 22.12 15.92 19.36
CA PHE A 160 23.33 15.14 19.64
C PHE A 160 24.62 15.82 19.19
N GLN A 161 24.56 16.68 18.16
CA GLN A 161 25.73 17.35 17.60
C GLN A 161 26.06 18.67 18.29
N HIS A 162 25.04 19.42 18.72
CA HIS A 162 25.21 20.80 19.20
C HIS A 162 24.83 20.97 20.67
N GLU A 163 23.90 20.17 21.19
CA GLU A 163 23.33 20.31 22.54
C GLU A 163 23.16 18.95 23.24
N PRO A 164 24.23 18.15 23.39
CA PRO A 164 24.12 16.78 23.90
C PRO A 164 23.57 16.69 25.34
N GLY A 165 23.65 17.78 26.12
CA GLY A 165 23.09 17.84 27.47
C GLY A 165 21.57 17.96 27.55
N LEU A 166 20.88 18.19 26.42
CA LEU A 166 19.41 18.24 26.33
C LEU A 166 18.78 16.92 25.88
N VAL A 167 19.59 15.94 25.50
CA VAL A 167 19.11 14.64 25.05
C VAL A 167 18.79 13.79 26.27
N GLU A 168 17.51 13.47 26.46
CA GLU A 168 17.05 12.56 27.50
C GLU A 168 17.33 11.09 27.13
N ASP A 169 17.43 10.23 28.14
CA ASP A 169 17.59 8.78 27.94
C ASP A 169 16.42 8.19 27.15
N GLY A 170 16.73 7.44 26.08
CA GLY A 170 15.73 6.79 25.22
C GLY A 170 15.26 7.64 24.04
N VAL A 171 15.95 8.74 23.74
CA VAL A 171 15.74 9.56 22.54
C VAL A 171 16.76 9.18 21.48
N ARG A 172 16.38 8.35 20.50
CA ARG A 172 17.26 8.02 19.37
C ARG A 172 17.69 9.24 18.55
N SER A 173 18.90 9.20 17.97
CA SER A 173 19.37 10.16 16.96
C SER A 173 18.69 9.96 15.61
N VAL A 174 17.81 10.88 15.22
CA VAL A 174 16.99 10.81 14.00
C VAL A 174 17.24 12.02 13.12
N ALA A 175 17.55 11.77 11.85
CA ALA A 175 17.50 12.75 10.77
C ALA A 175 16.30 12.45 9.85
N ALA A 176 15.77 13.48 9.20
CA ALA A 176 14.72 13.33 8.21
C ALA A 176 15.07 14.09 6.92
N LEU A 177 14.65 13.56 5.77
CA LEU A 177 14.90 14.13 4.46
C LEU A 177 13.71 13.88 3.51
N ALA A 178 13.25 14.93 2.83
CA ALA A 178 12.35 14.82 1.69
C ALA A 178 13.11 15.26 0.42
N PRO A 179 13.70 14.34 -0.35
CA PRO A 179 14.60 14.65 -1.46
C PRO A 179 13.88 15.26 -2.68
N GLY A 180 12.55 15.16 -2.75
CA GLY A 180 11.77 15.54 -3.91
C GLY A 180 11.96 14.57 -5.08
N VAL A 181 11.59 15.04 -6.27
CA VAL A 181 11.63 14.25 -7.51
C VAL A 181 12.62 14.83 -8.51
N MET A 182 13.19 13.96 -9.37
CA MET A 182 14.16 14.35 -10.40
C MET A 182 13.70 15.54 -11.25
N GLY A 183 12.41 15.64 -11.58
CA GLY A 183 11.88 16.75 -12.37
C GLY A 183 12.03 18.13 -11.71
N THR A 184 12.19 18.17 -10.38
CA THR A 184 12.37 19.41 -9.60
C THR A 184 13.83 19.64 -9.20
N THR A 185 14.61 18.58 -9.00
CA THR A 185 15.98 18.66 -8.47
C THR A 185 17.06 18.51 -9.52
N GLY A 186 16.74 17.89 -10.67
CA GLY A 186 17.72 17.47 -11.68
C GLY A 186 18.62 16.30 -11.25
N VAL A 187 18.40 15.74 -10.06
CA VAL A 187 19.20 14.64 -9.49
C VAL A 187 18.25 13.49 -9.11
N GLU A 188 18.67 12.27 -9.39
CA GLU A 188 17.89 11.09 -9.02
C GLU A 188 17.74 10.99 -7.50
N THR A 189 16.51 10.73 -7.06
CA THR A 189 16.18 10.66 -5.63
C THR A 189 17.07 9.66 -4.88
N GLY A 190 17.39 8.53 -5.51
CA GLY A 190 18.27 7.53 -4.92
C GLY A 190 19.71 8.00 -4.70
N ASP A 191 20.22 8.84 -5.60
CA ASP A 191 21.59 9.39 -5.47
C ASP A 191 21.66 10.43 -4.35
N ILE A 192 20.60 11.25 -4.18
CA ILE A 192 20.49 12.19 -3.05
C ILE A 192 20.51 11.41 -1.73
N VAL A 193 19.70 10.36 -1.62
CA VAL A 193 19.62 9.54 -0.40
C VAL A 193 20.95 8.85 -0.12
N ALA A 194 21.58 8.23 -1.12
CA ALA A 194 22.87 7.57 -0.97
C ALA A 194 23.98 8.54 -0.54
N ALA A 195 24.01 9.75 -1.12
CA ALA A 195 24.97 10.79 -0.74
C ALA A 195 24.78 11.22 0.72
N VAL A 196 23.53 11.42 1.16
CA VAL A 196 23.24 11.81 2.55
C VAL A 196 23.60 10.69 3.52
N VAL A 197 23.23 9.43 3.23
CA VAL A 197 23.59 8.25 4.04
C VAL A 197 25.12 8.16 4.22
N GLY A 198 25.87 8.31 3.13
CA GLY A 198 27.34 8.29 3.17
C GLY A 198 27.95 9.47 3.92
N ALA A 199 27.33 10.65 3.87
CA ALA A 199 27.84 11.85 4.53
C ALA A 199 27.57 11.86 6.04
N ILE A 200 26.39 11.40 6.49
CA ILE A 200 25.97 11.56 7.88
C ILE A 200 26.23 10.34 8.76
N GLY A 201 26.46 9.16 8.16
CA GLY A 201 26.67 7.89 8.86
C GLY A 201 25.45 7.45 9.67
N VAL A 202 24.54 6.68 9.05
CA VAL A 202 23.38 6.08 9.75
C VAL A 202 23.50 4.57 9.84
N ALA A 203 22.83 3.99 10.83
CA ALA A 203 22.73 2.55 11.03
C ALA A 203 21.56 1.93 10.27
N ALA A 204 20.50 2.70 9.98
CA ALA A 204 19.37 2.27 9.15
C ALA A 204 18.68 3.44 8.46
N VAL A 205 17.98 3.13 7.36
CA VAL A 205 17.12 4.06 6.62
C VAL A 205 15.68 3.58 6.70
N ILE A 206 14.76 4.47 7.05
CA ILE A 206 13.32 4.22 6.97
C ILE A 206 12.78 5.05 5.82
N VAL A 207 12.17 4.42 4.83
CA VAL A 207 11.62 5.09 3.65
C VAL A 207 10.10 5.08 3.73
N VAL A 208 9.46 6.23 3.54
CA VAL A 208 8.01 6.37 3.50
C VAL A 208 7.59 6.81 2.11
N ASP A 209 6.68 6.06 1.48
CA ASP A 209 6.24 6.29 0.11
C ASP A 209 4.73 6.12 -0.07
N ALA A 210 4.18 6.82 -1.05
CA ALA A 210 2.82 6.63 -1.52
C ALA A 210 2.78 5.47 -2.52
N LEU A 211 1.85 4.53 -2.34
CA LEU A 211 1.71 3.35 -3.19
C LEU A 211 0.44 3.41 -4.05
N ALA A 212 0.39 2.58 -5.09
CA ALA A 212 -0.83 2.28 -5.82
C ALA A 212 -1.46 0.96 -5.33
N ALA A 213 -2.77 0.97 -5.07
CA ALA A 213 -3.55 -0.24 -4.79
C ALA A 213 -4.28 -0.75 -6.05
N ARG A 214 -4.58 -2.05 -6.06
CA ARG A 214 -5.47 -2.70 -7.04
C ARG A 214 -6.88 -2.90 -6.52
N SER A 215 -7.19 -2.46 -5.30
CA SER A 215 -8.55 -2.43 -4.76
C SER A 215 -8.86 -1.14 -4.02
N LEU A 216 -10.08 -0.62 -4.22
CA LEU A 216 -10.57 0.54 -3.49
C LEU A 216 -10.65 0.29 -1.98
N ALA A 217 -10.88 -0.94 -1.55
CA ALA A 217 -10.99 -1.30 -0.14
C ALA A 217 -9.70 -1.07 0.65
N ARG A 218 -8.54 -0.99 -0.02
CA ARG A 218 -7.21 -0.80 0.59
C ARG A 218 -6.70 0.63 0.52
N LEU A 219 -7.38 1.48 -0.23
CA LEU A 219 -7.06 2.90 -0.37
C LEU A 219 -7.18 3.58 1.01
N TYR A 220 -6.06 4.12 1.52
CA TYR A 220 -5.94 4.77 2.84
C TYR A 220 -6.23 3.92 4.09
N THR A 221 -6.67 2.68 3.91
CA THR A 221 -6.98 1.76 5.01
C THR A 221 -5.87 0.73 5.21
N THR A 222 -4.84 0.71 4.35
CA THR A 222 -3.78 -0.29 4.40
C THR A 222 -2.42 0.39 4.51
N VAL A 223 -1.54 -0.15 5.35
CA VAL A 223 -0.15 0.26 5.45
C VAL A 223 0.73 -0.97 5.35
N GLN A 224 1.77 -0.93 4.52
CA GLN A 224 2.69 -2.04 4.36
C GLN A 224 4.10 -1.62 4.76
N MET A 225 4.76 -2.45 5.57
CA MET A 225 6.19 -2.34 5.87
C MET A 225 6.95 -3.48 5.20
N SER A 226 8.20 -3.23 4.78
CA SER A 226 9.10 -4.30 4.32
C SER A 226 10.57 -3.98 4.52
N ASP A 227 11.39 -5.03 4.73
CA ASP A 227 12.86 -4.94 4.75
C ASP A 227 13.50 -5.15 3.36
N ALA A 228 12.70 -5.50 2.36
CA ALA A 228 13.10 -5.69 0.97
C ALA A 228 13.54 -4.38 0.26
N GLY A 229 13.42 -3.24 0.93
CA GLY A 229 13.58 -1.92 0.33
C GLY A 229 12.36 -1.49 -0.51
N ILE A 230 12.56 -0.48 -1.36
CA ILE A 230 11.51 0.05 -2.23
C ILE A 230 12.07 0.46 -3.60
N GLN A 231 11.27 0.31 -4.64
CA GLN A 231 11.56 0.86 -5.96
C GLN A 231 10.58 1.99 -6.28
N PRO A 232 10.99 3.26 -6.16
CA PRO A 232 10.07 4.38 -6.31
C PRO A 232 9.42 4.42 -7.69
N GLY A 233 8.10 4.61 -7.74
CA GLY A 233 7.34 4.71 -8.99
C GLY A 233 6.97 3.39 -9.67
N SER A 234 7.19 2.23 -9.02
CA SER A 234 6.88 0.92 -9.58
C SER A 234 5.42 0.72 -9.94
N GLY A 235 4.49 1.21 -9.10
CA GLY A 235 3.04 1.06 -9.31
C GLY A 235 2.46 1.90 -10.43
N ILE A 236 3.20 2.90 -10.92
CA ILE A 236 2.82 3.77 -12.05
C ILE A 236 3.68 3.52 -13.29
N GLY A 237 4.50 2.46 -13.29
CA GLY A 237 5.32 2.03 -14.42
C GLY A 237 6.70 2.68 -14.56
N ASN A 238 7.11 3.55 -13.64
CA ASN A 238 8.43 4.19 -13.64
C ASN A 238 9.45 3.31 -12.89
N LYS A 239 10.43 2.74 -13.59
CA LYS A 239 11.51 1.96 -12.98
C LYS A 239 12.68 2.88 -12.59
N ARG A 240 12.63 3.44 -11.38
CA ARG A 240 13.76 4.20 -10.80
C ARG A 240 14.75 3.28 -10.09
N ARG A 241 15.93 3.81 -9.77
CA ARG A 241 16.94 3.08 -8.98
C ARG A 241 16.33 2.67 -7.64
N PRO A 242 16.42 1.38 -7.26
CA PRO A 242 15.83 0.90 -6.01
C PRO A 242 16.60 1.43 -4.80
N LEU A 243 15.90 1.61 -3.68
CA LEU A 243 16.44 1.92 -2.36
C LEU A 243 16.42 0.64 -1.52
N THR A 244 17.53 -0.07 -1.53
CA THR A 244 17.72 -1.33 -0.81
C THR A 244 19.02 -1.33 -0.03
N ARG A 245 19.20 -2.34 0.83
CA ARG A 245 20.45 -2.56 1.56
C ARG A 245 21.66 -2.65 0.63
N GLU A 246 21.52 -3.28 -0.52
CA GLU A 246 22.59 -3.44 -1.51
C GLU A 246 22.99 -2.09 -2.10
N THR A 247 22.03 -1.18 -2.30
CA THR A 247 22.30 0.14 -2.89
C THR A 247 22.82 1.18 -1.90
N LEU A 248 22.38 1.12 -0.64
CA LEU A 248 22.72 2.12 0.39
C LEU A 248 23.80 1.63 1.38
N GLY A 249 24.10 0.34 1.40
CA GLY A 249 25.06 -0.27 2.35
C GLY A 249 24.53 -0.44 3.77
N VAL A 250 23.33 0.04 4.07
CA VAL A 250 22.67 -0.01 5.39
C VAL A 250 21.28 -0.64 5.27
N PRO A 251 20.75 -1.29 6.31
CA PRO A 251 19.37 -1.79 6.33
C PRO A 251 18.35 -0.71 5.92
N VAL A 252 17.37 -1.11 5.10
CA VAL A 252 16.29 -0.25 4.63
C VAL A 252 14.95 -0.85 5.02
N ILE A 253 14.13 -0.07 5.73
CA ILE A 253 12.74 -0.42 6.03
C ILE A 253 11.85 0.50 5.20
N ALA A 254 11.16 -0.06 4.22
CA ALA A 254 10.19 0.66 3.41
C ALA A 254 8.81 0.62 4.07
N ILE A 255 8.09 1.73 4.02
CA ILE A 255 6.74 1.90 4.53
C ILE A 255 5.92 2.52 3.40
N GLY A 256 4.89 1.81 2.97
CA GLY A 256 4.06 2.23 1.86
C GLY A 256 2.58 2.27 2.24
N VAL A 257 1.88 3.30 1.78
CA VAL A 257 0.43 3.45 1.97
C VAL A 257 -0.23 3.66 0.62
N PRO A 258 -1.25 2.88 0.24
CA PRO A 258 -1.97 3.13 -1.00
C PRO A 258 -2.75 4.42 -0.92
N THR A 259 -2.40 5.39 -1.77
CA THR A 259 -3.07 6.70 -1.85
C THR A 259 -3.80 6.92 -3.15
N VAL A 260 -3.59 6.01 -4.11
CA VAL A 260 -4.22 6.05 -5.43
C VAL A 260 -4.56 4.67 -5.96
N VAL A 261 -5.43 4.64 -6.97
CA VAL A 261 -5.76 3.46 -7.78
C VAL A 261 -5.77 3.80 -9.27
N GLU A 262 -5.58 2.80 -10.14
CA GLU A 262 -5.76 2.97 -11.59
C GLU A 262 -7.24 3.18 -11.95
N ALA A 263 -7.53 3.98 -12.98
CA ALA A 263 -8.91 4.15 -13.44
C ALA A 263 -9.56 2.85 -13.93
N SER A 264 -8.78 1.94 -14.53
CA SER A 264 -9.24 0.59 -14.90
C SER A 264 -9.70 -0.23 -13.70
N THR A 265 -9.08 -0.04 -12.54
CA THR A 265 -9.49 -0.69 -11.29
C THR A 265 -10.87 -0.20 -10.86
N ILE A 266 -11.11 1.12 -10.89
CA ILE A 266 -12.41 1.70 -10.55
C ILE A 266 -13.49 1.24 -11.51
N ALA A 267 -13.21 1.28 -12.82
CA ALA A 267 -14.16 0.82 -13.83
C ALA A 267 -14.52 -0.66 -13.64
N GLY A 268 -13.53 -1.50 -13.34
CA GLY A 268 -13.75 -2.93 -13.05
C GLY A 268 -14.62 -3.15 -11.82
N GLU A 269 -14.26 -2.53 -10.69
CA GLU A 269 -15.04 -2.66 -9.45
C GLU A 269 -16.47 -2.11 -9.62
N ALA A 270 -16.66 -1.04 -10.40
CA ALA A 270 -17.99 -0.51 -10.69
C ALA A 270 -18.87 -1.49 -11.49
N ILE A 271 -18.28 -2.17 -12.48
CA ILE A 271 -18.95 -3.25 -13.23
C ILE A 271 -19.33 -4.38 -12.28
N ASP A 272 -18.44 -4.77 -11.37
CA ASP A 272 -18.72 -5.87 -10.43
C ASP A 272 -19.81 -5.52 -9.42
N LEU A 273 -19.81 -4.29 -8.90
CA LEU A 273 -20.88 -3.79 -8.04
C LEU A 273 -22.22 -3.79 -8.78
N LEU A 274 -22.23 -3.43 -10.07
CA LEU A 274 -23.43 -3.48 -10.90
C LEU A 274 -23.92 -4.93 -11.08
N ILE A 275 -23.02 -5.88 -11.39
CA ILE A 275 -23.35 -7.30 -11.55
C ILE A 275 -23.93 -7.85 -10.24
N LYS A 276 -23.30 -7.57 -9.09
CA LYS A 276 -23.76 -7.99 -7.76
C LYS A 276 -25.10 -7.37 -7.40
N HIS A 277 -25.32 -6.09 -7.73
CA HIS A 277 -26.60 -5.43 -7.52
C HIS A 277 -27.74 -6.11 -8.29
N LEU A 278 -27.51 -6.44 -9.56
CA LEU A 278 -28.47 -7.14 -10.41
C LEU A 278 -28.72 -8.58 -9.94
N GLY A 279 -27.67 -9.31 -9.54
CA GLY A 279 -27.80 -10.66 -8.99
C GLY A 279 -28.66 -10.66 -7.72
N ARG A 280 -28.41 -9.74 -6.80
CA ARG A 280 -29.27 -9.55 -5.62
C ARG A 280 -30.72 -9.27 -5.98
N GLN A 281 -31.00 -8.39 -6.95
CA GLN A 281 -32.37 -8.12 -7.40
C GLN A 281 -33.06 -9.36 -7.99
N LEU A 282 -32.33 -10.20 -8.74
CA LEU A 282 -32.87 -11.46 -9.28
C LEU A 282 -33.17 -12.47 -8.16
N HIS A 283 -32.30 -12.55 -7.15
CA HIS A 283 -32.53 -13.37 -5.96
C HIS A 283 -33.74 -12.89 -5.18
N GLU A 284 -33.93 -11.58 -5.01
CA GLU A 284 -35.09 -11.01 -4.34
C GLU A 284 -36.39 -11.23 -5.15
N ALA A 285 -36.36 -11.03 -6.47
CA ALA A 285 -37.52 -11.21 -7.35
C ALA A 285 -37.98 -12.67 -7.50
N SER A 286 -37.08 -13.62 -7.32
CA SER A 286 -37.38 -15.06 -7.33
C SER A 286 -37.95 -15.57 -6.00
N GLN A 287 -37.87 -14.79 -4.92
CA GLN A 287 -38.47 -15.15 -3.64
C GLN A 287 -39.98 -14.84 -3.59
N PRO A 288 -40.84 -15.84 -3.27
CA PRO A 288 -42.30 -15.66 -3.28
C PRO A 288 -42.80 -14.60 -2.29
N LYS A 289 -42.10 -14.39 -1.17
CA LYS A 289 -42.46 -13.41 -0.12
C LYS A 289 -42.08 -11.95 -0.45
N ALA A 290 -41.28 -11.70 -1.49
CA ALA A 290 -40.89 -10.34 -1.88
C ALA A 290 -42.03 -9.59 -2.60
N ARG A 291 -42.91 -10.34 -3.29
CA ARG A 291 -44.04 -9.80 -4.05
C ARG A 291 -45.16 -9.20 -3.19
N GLU A 292 -45.23 -9.56 -1.90
CA GLU A 292 -46.27 -9.10 -0.95
C GLU A 292 -45.84 -7.89 -0.11
N ARG A 293 -44.59 -7.42 -0.27
CA ARG A 293 -44.05 -6.31 0.52
C ARG A 293 -44.11 -5.00 -0.28
N LEU A 294 -44.87 -4.02 0.23
CA LEU A 294 -44.91 -2.64 -0.28
C LEU A 294 -43.58 -1.88 -0.10
N VAL A 295 -42.67 -2.41 0.72
CA VAL A 295 -41.34 -1.86 0.98
C VAL A 295 -40.29 -2.93 0.65
N PRO A 296 -39.30 -2.66 -0.22
CA PRO A 296 -38.25 -3.61 -0.55
C PRO A 296 -37.56 -4.14 0.73
N PRO A 297 -37.32 -5.45 0.87
CA PRO A 297 -36.53 -5.99 1.96
C PRO A 297 -35.12 -5.39 1.95
N GLY A 298 -34.78 -4.60 2.97
CA GLY A 298 -33.40 -4.16 3.18
C GLY A 298 -32.93 -3.02 2.28
N ALA A 299 -33.82 -2.06 1.97
CA ALA A 299 -33.33 -0.69 1.74
C ALA A 299 -32.47 -0.35 2.96
N PRO A 300 -31.15 -0.17 2.80
CA PRO A 300 -30.35 0.23 3.93
C PRO A 300 -30.92 1.54 4.48
N PRO A 301 -30.80 1.82 5.79
CA PRO A 301 -30.92 3.20 6.25
C PRO A 301 -30.10 4.09 5.30
N TYR A 302 -30.62 5.26 4.94
CA TYR A 302 -29.92 6.21 4.05
C TYR A 302 -28.45 6.45 4.46
N ASP A 303 -28.15 6.18 5.74
CA ASP A 303 -26.88 6.35 6.42
C ASP A 303 -25.87 5.20 6.21
N ARG A 304 -26.23 4.07 5.58
CA ARG A 304 -25.29 2.94 5.35
C ARG A 304 -25.42 2.36 3.95
N PRO A 305 -24.48 2.60 3.01
CA PRO A 305 -24.56 2.01 1.68
C PRO A 305 -24.60 0.47 1.74
N PRO A 306 -25.32 -0.20 0.82
CA PRO A 306 -25.40 -1.66 0.79
C PRO A 306 -24.01 -2.24 0.52
N ARG A 307 -23.59 -3.22 1.32
CA ARG A 307 -22.37 -3.99 1.07
C ARG A 307 -22.70 -5.15 0.16
N PHE A 308 -22.12 -5.15 -1.04
CA PHE A 308 -22.21 -6.26 -1.99
C PHE A 308 -21.12 -7.28 -1.71
N THR A 309 -21.49 -8.55 -1.75
CA THR A 309 -20.64 -9.70 -1.46
C THR A 309 -20.60 -10.65 -2.66
N GLU A 310 -19.74 -11.65 -2.62
CA GLU A 310 -19.69 -12.70 -3.65
C GLU A 310 -21.02 -13.48 -3.76
N ALA A 311 -21.77 -13.58 -2.65
CA ALA A 311 -23.09 -14.23 -2.64
C ALA A 311 -24.15 -13.48 -3.46
N ASP A 312 -23.91 -12.20 -3.77
CA ASP A 312 -24.82 -11.39 -4.58
C ASP A 312 -24.58 -11.57 -6.08
N LEU A 313 -23.54 -12.33 -6.49
CA LEU A 313 -23.31 -12.59 -7.90
C LEU A 313 -24.39 -13.50 -8.49
N PRO A 314 -24.92 -13.18 -9.67
CA PRO A 314 -25.90 -14.04 -10.31
C PRO A 314 -25.27 -15.38 -10.73
N PRO A 315 -26.06 -16.45 -10.90
CA PRO A 315 -25.58 -17.72 -11.45
C PRO A 315 -24.92 -17.52 -12.83
N GLU A 316 -23.92 -18.35 -13.18
CA GLU A 316 -23.19 -18.21 -14.45
C GLU A 316 -24.09 -18.11 -15.72
N PRO A 317 -25.19 -18.89 -15.85
CA PRO A 317 -26.08 -18.74 -16.99
C PRO A 317 -26.71 -17.34 -17.07
N ALA A 318 -27.05 -16.75 -15.92
CA ALA A 318 -27.59 -15.40 -15.84
C ALA A 318 -26.52 -14.34 -16.13
N ARG A 319 -25.27 -14.52 -15.66
CA ARG A 319 -24.15 -13.61 -15.98
C ARG A 319 -23.97 -13.46 -17.49
N LYS A 320 -23.98 -14.57 -18.23
CA LYS A 320 -23.85 -14.58 -19.68
C LYS A 320 -25.04 -13.91 -20.39
N VAL A 321 -26.25 -14.05 -19.87
CA VAL A 321 -27.46 -13.43 -20.46
C VAL A 321 -27.46 -11.91 -20.26
N PHE A 322 -27.12 -11.42 -19.08
CA PHE A 322 -27.18 -9.99 -18.77
C PHE A 322 -25.94 -9.21 -19.23
N PHE A 323 -24.76 -9.83 -19.20
CA PHE A 323 -23.48 -9.15 -19.42
C PHE A 323 -22.65 -9.74 -20.58
N GLY A 324 -23.17 -10.76 -21.27
CA GLY A 324 -22.49 -11.37 -22.40
C GLY A 324 -21.10 -11.91 -22.02
N LEU A 325 -20.12 -11.62 -22.88
CA LEU A 325 -18.71 -11.95 -22.66
C LEU A 325 -18.14 -11.27 -21.40
N LEU A 326 -18.57 -10.05 -21.08
CA LEU A 326 -18.02 -9.27 -19.95
C LEU A 326 -18.30 -9.94 -18.60
N GLY A 327 -19.48 -10.56 -18.46
CA GLY A 327 -19.89 -11.25 -17.23
C GLY A 327 -19.20 -12.60 -16.99
N THR A 328 -18.46 -13.09 -17.99
CA THR A 328 -17.70 -14.35 -17.91
C THR A 328 -16.20 -14.16 -17.78
N LEU A 329 -15.70 -12.92 -17.92
CA LEU A 329 -14.29 -12.62 -17.78
C LEU A 329 -13.83 -12.72 -16.32
N THR A 330 -12.61 -13.19 -16.11
CA THR A 330 -11.95 -13.09 -14.79
C THR A 330 -11.64 -11.63 -14.44
N GLU A 331 -11.27 -11.37 -13.19
CA GLU A 331 -10.85 -10.02 -12.77
C GLU A 331 -9.64 -9.53 -13.57
N GLU A 332 -8.68 -10.41 -13.84
CA GLU A 332 -7.48 -10.09 -14.63
C GLU A 332 -7.84 -9.78 -16.08
N GLU A 333 -8.73 -10.56 -16.69
CA GLU A 333 -9.19 -10.37 -18.06
C GLU A 333 -10.00 -9.08 -18.20
N LYS A 334 -10.90 -8.80 -17.24
CA LYS A 334 -11.62 -7.52 -17.16
C LYS A 334 -10.66 -6.35 -17.05
N GLN A 335 -9.69 -6.41 -16.13
CA GLN A 335 -8.70 -5.33 -15.97
C GLN A 335 -7.85 -5.13 -17.22
N ALA A 336 -7.45 -6.21 -17.91
CA ALA A 336 -6.72 -6.12 -19.17
C ALA A 336 -7.56 -5.45 -20.26
N LEU A 337 -8.82 -5.88 -20.43
CA LEU A 337 -9.75 -5.29 -21.39
C LEU A 337 -10.01 -3.81 -21.11
N LEU A 338 -10.29 -3.45 -19.85
CA LEU A 338 -10.53 -2.07 -19.47
C LEU A 338 -9.31 -1.18 -19.71
N ARG A 339 -8.09 -1.71 -19.52
CA ARG A 339 -6.87 -1.00 -19.89
C ARG A 339 -6.77 -0.78 -21.39
N GLU A 340 -7.00 -1.80 -22.21
CA GLU A 340 -6.99 -1.67 -23.68
C GLU A 340 -8.02 -0.65 -24.17
N VAL A 341 -9.19 -0.57 -23.51
CA VAL A 341 -10.22 0.42 -23.83
C VAL A 341 -9.81 1.84 -23.43
N LEU A 342 -9.06 2.00 -22.33
CA LEU A 342 -8.62 3.31 -21.83
C LEU A 342 -7.32 3.80 -22.48
N GLU A 343 -6.47 2.89 -22.99
CA GLU A 343 -5.18 3.21 -23.61
C GLU A 343 -5.27 4.18 -24.81
N PRO A 344 -6.25 4.08 -25.73
CA PRO A 344 -6.44 5.04 -26.83
C PRO A 344 -6.71 6.47 -26.38
N LEU A 345 -7.13 6.68 -25.13
CA LEU A 345 -7.28 8.02 -24.55
C LEU A 345 -5.92 8.66 -24.24
N GLY A 346 -4.81 7.92 -24.38
CA GLY A 346 -3.45 8.41 -24.21
C GLY A 346 -3.11 8.83 -22.78
N MET A 347 -3.90 8.39 -21.80
CA MET A 347 -3.84 8.87 -20.42
C MET A 347 -3.80 7.68 -19.44
N ASN A 348 -2.70 7.56 -18.70
CA ASN A 348 -2.60 6.68 -17.53
C ASN A 348 -3.30 7.35 -16.35
N TRP A 349 -4.63 7.25 -16.30
CA TRP A 349 -5.42 7.88 -15.26
C TRP A 349 -5.22 7.19 -13.92
N ILE A 350 -4.81 8.00 -12.96
CA ILE A 350 -4.77 7.66 -11.55
C ILE A 350 -5.93 8.39 -10.89
N VAL A 351 -6.62 7.71 -9.98
CA VAL A 351 -7.79 8.25 -9.30
C VAL A 351 -7.60 8.22 -7.79
N THR A 352 -8.08 9.28 -7.16
CA THR A 352 -8.03 9.52 -5.72
C THR A 352 -9.30 10.31 -5.32
N PRO A 353 -9.84 10.16 -4.09
CA PRO A 353 -10.97 10.94 -3.61
C PRO A 353 -10.71 12.44 -3.60
N LYS A 354 -11.79 13.23 -3.56
CA LYS A 354 -11.70 14.70 -3.60
C LYS A 354 -11.11 15.26 -2.30
N GLU A 355 -11.31 14.57 -1.20
CA GLU A 355 -10.84 14.93 0.14
C GLU A 355 -9.39 14.47 0.41
N VAL A 356 -8.63 14.13 -0.65
CA VAL A 356 -7.26 13.60 -0.56
C VAL A 356 -6.33 14.46 0.30
N ASP A 357 -6.49 15.79 0.29
CA ASP A 357 -5.66 16.69 1.10
C ASP A 357 -5.78 16.38 2.60
N ALA A 358 -7.03 16.20 3.09
CA ALA A 358 -7.29 15.87 4.49
C ALA A 358 -6.80 14.44 4.84
N TYR A 359 -6.99 13.49 3.91
CA TYR A 359 -6.56 12.11 4.14
C TYR A 359 -5.04 11.97 4.19
N ILE A 360 -4.31 12.69 3.35
CA ILE A 360 -2.85 12.71 3.38
C ILE A 360 -2.34 13.35 4.67
N ASP A 361 -3.02 14.39 5.17
CA ASP A 361 -2.72 14.98 6.47
C ASP A 361 -2.94 13.97 7.61
N ASP A 362 -4.12 13.36 7.70
CA ASP A 362 -4.45 12.38 8.75
C ASP A 362 -3.50 11.18 8.73
N LEU A 363 -3.18 10.65 7.54
CA LEU A 363 -2.22 9.57 7.37
C LEU A 363 -0.80 9.99 7.77
N GLY A 364 -0.40 11.20 7.40
CA GLY A 364 0.88 11.77 7.78
C GLY A 364 1.02 11.87 9.30
N GLN A 365 -0.04 12.30 9.99
CA GLN A 365 -0.07 12.35 11.45
C GLN A 365 0.00 10.95 12.07
N PHE A 366 -0.77 10.01 11.54
CA PHE A 366 -0.76 8.61 11.98
C PHE A 366 0.63 7.97 11.85
N LEU A 367 1.25 8.05 10.67
CA LEU A 367 2.56 7.47 10.40
C LEU A 367 3.65 8.13 11.25
N ALA A 368 3.65 9.46 11.34
CA ALA A 368 4.61 10.18 12.18
C ALA A 368 4.46 9.82 13.67
N ALA A 369 3.23 9.70 14.17
CA ALA A 369 2.98 9.26 15.55
C ALA A 369 3.51 7.83 15.79
N GLY A 370 3.26 6.91 14.85
CA GLY A 370 3.78 5.55 14.92
C GLY A 370 5.32 5.49 14.86
N LEU A 371 5.93 6.26 13.95
CA LEU A 371 7.39 6.39 13.83
C LEU A 371 8.01 6.96 15.09
N ASN A 372 7.49 8.05 15.61
CA ASN A 372 8.01 8.71 16.81
C ASN A 372 7.93 7.79 18.04
N ARG A 373 6.85 7.00 18.18
CA ARG A 373 6.72 5.98 19.25
C ARG A 373 7.76 4.87 19.13
N ALA A 374 8.06 4.43 17.91
CA ALA A 374 9.03 3.36 17.69
C ALA A 374 10.48 3.85 17.81
N LEU A 375 10.76 5.08 17.39
CA LEU A 375 12.09 5.68 17.38
C LEU A 375 12.49 6.22 18.76
N HIS A 376 11.55 6.72 19.56
CA HIS A 376 11.82 7.30 20.87
C HIS A 376 11.04 6.56 21.95
N GLY A 377 11.64 5.50 22.49
CA GLY A 377 10.95 4.51 23.34
C GLY A 377 10.36 5.05 24.67
N ARG A 378 10.63 6.31 25.05
CA ARG A 378 10.23 6.90 26.34
C ARG A 378 9.58 8.28 26.29
N ILE A 379 9.23 8.80 25.12
CA ILE A 379 8.60 10.13 25.07
C ILE A 379 7.12 10.00 25.46
N ASP A 380 6.84 10.14 26.75
CA ASP A 380 5.50 10.33 27.28
C ASP A 380 4.88 11.60 26.70
N ARG A 381 3.55 11.62 26.60
CA ARG A 381 2.74 12.72 26.00
C ARG A 381 2.97 14.10 26.62
N GLU A 382 3.69 14.21 27.73
CA GLU A 382 3.96 15.46 28.45
C GLU A 382 5.22 16.20 27.95
N ASN A 383 6.22 15.49 27.40
CA ASN A 383 7.47 16.11 26.92
C ASN A 383 7.38 16.62 25.47
N VAL A 384 6.17 16.79 24.94
CA VAL A 384 5.96 17.20 23.54
C VAL A 384 6.46 18.63 23.28
N ALA A 385 6.40 19.51 24.29
CA ALA A 385 6.65 20.93 24.15
C ALA A 385 8.13 21.35 23.95
N HIS A 386 9.10 20.49 24.28
CA HIS A 386 10.52 20.86 24.25
C HIS A 386 11.22 20.61 22.91
N PHE A 387 10.56 19.99 21.94
CA PHE A 387 11.19 19.52 20.70
C PHE A 387 10.55 20.10 19.42
N THR A 388 9.72 21.13 19.54
CA THR A 388 9.15 21.86 18.41
C THR A 388 9.86 23.21 18.25
N HIS A 389 10.84 23.26 17.34
CA HIS A 389 11.38 24.50 16.77
C HIS A 389 11.51 24.37 15.26
#